data_AF-A0A5N7ZP39-F1
#
_entry.id   AF-A0A5N7ZP39-F1
#
_cell.length_a   1.000
_cell.length_b   1.000
_cell.length_c   1.000
_cell.angle_alpha   90.00
_cell.angle_beta   90.00
_cell.angle_gamma   90.00
#
_symmetry.space_group_name_H-M   'P 1'
#
loop_
_entity.id
_entity.type
_entity.pdbx_description
1 polymer ?
#
loop_
_entity_poly.entity_id
_entity_poly.type
_entity_poly.pdbx_seq_one_letter_code
_entity_poly.pdbx_strand_id
1 'polypeptide(L)'
;EAIDADVIKTYVDVGLGIGIIAGVAYDPRRDSNLVGLPVGHLFGTHTTRVGVKSGVFLRDYVYTFLEMLAPSLTRAVVTEAVQGPPK
;
A
#
# COMPACT_ATOMS: atom_id res chain seq x y z
N GLU A 1 -5.86 -8.73 -10.86
CA GLU A 1 -4.52 -8.47 -11.41
C GLU A 1 -4.04 -7.15 -10.86
N ALA A 2 -2.86 -7.11 -10.24
CA ALA A 2 -2.24 -5.84 -9.88
C ALA A 2 -1.60 -5.29 -11.14
N ILE A 3 -2.20 -4.26 -11.75
CA ILE A 3 -1.53 -3.53 -12.81
C ILE A 3 -0.34 -2.84 -12.17
N ASP A 4 0.85 -3.24 -12.59
CA ASP A 4 2.10 -2.70 -12.10
C ASP A 4 2.23 -1.24 -12.56
N ALA A 5 2.54 -0.34 -11.62
CA ALA A 5 2.80 1.06 -11.93
C ALA A 5 3.96 1.20 -12.93
N ASP A 6 4.92 0.27 -12.94
CA ASP A 6 6.03 0.29 -13.89
C ASP A 6 5.57 0.07 -15.34
N VAL A 7 4.53 -0.75 -15.56
CA VAL A 7 3.92 -0.92 -16.89
C VAL A 7 3.20 0.36 -17.31
N ILE A 8 2.45 0.99 -16.41
CA ILE A 8 1.78 2.27 -16.69
C ILE A 8 2.82 3.34 -17.06
N LYS A 9 3.89 3.48 -16.27
CA LYS A 9 4.95 4.45 -16.51
C LYS A 9 5.63 4.25 -17.86
N THR A 10 5.90 3.00 -18.24
CA THR A 10 6.49 2.66 -19.55
C THR A 10 5.63 3.18 -20.71
N TYR A 11 4.32 3.02 -20.64
CA TYR A 11 3.43 3.49 -21.70
C TYR A 11 3.24 5.02 -21.73
N VAL A 12 3.28 5.66 -20.57
CA VAL A 12 3.27 7.13 -20.48
C VAL A 12 4.55 7.72 -21.08
N ASP A 13 5.70 7.10 -20.82
CA ASP A 13 7.01 7.55 -21.32
C ASP A 13 7.09 7.52 -22.86
N VAL A 14 6.45 6.53 -23.50
CA VAL A 14 6.34 6.47 -24.98
C VAL A 14 5.21 7.34 -25.55
N GLY A 15 4.54 8.15 -24.73
CA GLY A 15 3.54 9.12 -25.17
C GLY A 15 2.14 8.54 -25.41
N LEU A 16 1.80 7.37 -24.86
CA LEU A 16 0.47 6.77 -25.05
C LEU A 16 -0.65 7.57 -24.37
N GLY A 17 -0.33 8.32 -23.31
CA GLY A 17 -1.32 9.12 -22.58
C GLY A 17 -0.88 9.51 -21.18
N ILE A 18 -1.86 9.69 -20.28
CA ILE A 18 -1.64 10.10 -18.89
C ILE A 18 -1.84 8.90 -17.96
N GLY A 19 -0.86 8.63 -17.10
CA GLY A 19 -0.92 7.56 -16.10
C GLY A 19 -1.43 8.05 -14.75
N ILE A 20 -2.35 7.31 -14.15
CA ILE A 20 -2.80 7.51 -12.77
C ILE A 20 -2.25 6.36 -11.94
N ILE A 21 -1.34 6.67 -11.01
CA ILE A 21 -0.68 5.69 -10.15
C ILE A 21 -0.76 6.12 -8.68
N ALA A 22 -0.53 5.18 -7.76
CA ALA A 22 -0.36 5.51 -6.35
C ALA A 22 0.87 6.40 -6.17
N GLY A 23 0.77 7.44 -5.32
CA GLY A 23 1.86 8.40 -5.14
C GLY A 23 3.18 7.77 -4.69
N VAL A 24 3.13 6.66 -3.95
CA VAL A 24 4.30 5.88 -3.51
C VAL A 24 5.05 5.18 -4.65
N ALA A 25 4.44 5.05 -5.84
CA ALA A 25 5.02 4.39 -7.00
C ALA A 25 5.74 5.35 -7.97
N TYR A 26 5.74 6.66 -7.66
CA TYR A 26 6.50 7.68 -8.38
C TYR A 26 7.71 8.12 -7.56
N ASP A 27 8.89 8.12 -8.18
CA ASP A 27 10.12 8.67 -7.61
C ASP A 27 10.77 9.62 -8.62
N PRO A 28 10.83 10.94 -8.36
CA PRO A 28 11.44 11.92 -9.28
C PRO A 28 12.89 11.62 -9.67
N ARG A 29 13.63 10.86 -8.86
CA ARG A 29 15.02 10.47 -9.17
C ARG A 29 15.10 9.30 -10.13
N ARG A 30 14.13 8.39 -10.10
CA ARG A 30 14.08 7.19 -10.96
C ARG A 30 13.27 7.44 -12.22
N ASP A 31 12.19 8.21 -12.10
CA ASP A 31 11.21 8.48 -13.15
C ASP A 31 11.49 9.87 -13.78
N SER A 32 12.75 10.15 -14.15
CA SER A 32 13.21 11.49 -14.54
C SER A 32 12.56 12.05 -15.82
N ASN A 33 12.02 11.17 -16.67
CA ASN A 33 11.33 11.55 -17.90
C ASN A 33 9.84 11.84 -17.68
N LEU A 34 9.34 11.60 -16.47
CA LEU A 34 7.92 11.76 -16.12
C LEU A 34 7.75 12.89 -15.10
N VAL A 35 6.69 13.68 -15.29
CA VAL A 35 6.26 14.69 -14.34
C VAL A 35 5.10 14.16 -13.52
N GLY A 36 5.30 14.00 -12.21
CA GLY A 36 4.25 13.64 -11.27
C GLY A 36 3.43 14.86 -10.82
N LEU A 37 2.10 14.75 -10.88
CA LEU A 37 1.17 15.77 -10.37
C LEU A 37 0.29 15.20 -9.25
N PRO A 38 0.26 15.83 -8.05
CA PRO A 38 -0.56 15.34 -6.95
C PRO A 38 -2.05 15.61 -7.21
N VAL A 39 -2.83 14.55 -7.43
CA VAL A 39 -4.26 14.60 -7.74
C VAL A 39 -5.14 13.94 -6.67
N GLY A 40 -4.64 13.80 -5.44
CA GLY A 40 -5.36 13.15 -4.34
C GLY A 40 -6.73 13.79 -4.01
N HIS A 41 -6.91 15.08 -4.30
CA HIS A 41 -8.18 15.78 -4.13
C HIS A 41 -9.29 15.28 -5.08
N LEU A 42 -8.95 14.60 -6.17
CA LEU A 42 -9.92 14.04 -7.12
C LEU A 42 -10.39 12.63 -6.73
N PHE A 43 -9.54 11.85 -6.07
CA PHE A 43 -9.79 10.42 -5.80
C PHE A 43 -9.98 10.10 -4.30
N GLY A 44 -9.73 11.08 -3.42
CA GLY A 44 -9.84 10.90 -1.98
C GLY A 44 -8.67 10.11 -1.39
N THR A 45 -8.91 9.48 -0.24
CA THR A 45 -7.89 8.71 0.49
C THR A 45 -8.13 7.22 0.35
N HIS A 46 -7.13 6.50 -0.13
CA HIS A 46 -7.14 5.03 -0.16
C HIS A 46 -6.44 4.47 1.08
N THR A 47 -7.07 3.49 1.74
CA THR A 47 -6.50 2.83 2.93
C THR A 47 -6.04 1.42 2.59
N THR A 48 -4.74 1.17 2.71
CA THR A 48 -4.17 -0.19 2.63
C THR A 48 -4.48 -0.96 3.92
N ARG A 49 -4.98 -2.19 3.80
CA ARG A 49 -5.29 -3.07 4.94
C ARG A 49 -4.43 -4.31 4.92
N VAL A 50 -4.06 -4.80 6.11
CA VAL A 50 -3.37 -6.08 6.29
C VAL A 50 -4.37 -7.10 6.81
N GLY A 51 -4.44 -8.26 6.17
CA GLY A 51 -5.28 -9.38 6.61
C GLY A 51 -4.44 -10.47 7.27
N VAL A 52 -4.88 -10.93 8.44
CA VAL A 52 -4.34 -12.12 9.12
C VAL A 52 -5.44 -13.17 9.26
N LYS A 53 -5.08 -14.46 9.13
CA LYS A 53 -6.04 -15.55 9.26
C LYS A 53 -6.48 -15.72 10.72
N SER A 54 -7.79 -15.70 10.95
CA SER A 54 -8.36 -15.96 12.28
C SER A 54 -8.13 -17.41 12.72
N GLY A 55 -8.04 -17.61 14.05
CA GLY A 55 -7.84 -18.94 14.64
C GLY A 55 -6.46 -19.55 14.43
N VAL A 56 -5.48 -18.77 13.96
CA VAL A 56 -4.08 -19.20 13.84
C VAL A 56 -3.23 -18.53 14.92
N PHE A 57 -2.31 -19.29 15.49
CA PHE A 57 -1.29 -18.74 16.38
C PHE A 57 -0.32 -17.85 15.59
N LEU A 58 -0.35 -16.54 15.86
CA LEU A 58 0.63 -15.60 15.30
C LEU A 58 1.92 -15.68 16.10
N ARG A 59 3.04 -15.92 15.41
CA ARG A 59 4.37 -15.96 16.02
C ARG A 59 4.84 -14.54 16.36
N ASP A 60 5.74 -14.41 17.33
CA ASP A 60 6.19 -13.10 17.83
C ASP A 60 6.72 -12.17 16.73
N TYR A 61 7.47 -12.71 15.76
CA TYR A 61 7.97 -11.92 14.63
C TYR A 61 6.86 -11.32 13.75
N VAL A 62 5.66 -11.91 13.74
CA VAL A 62 4.53 -11.38 12.97
C VAL A 62 4.03 -10.08 13.59
N TYR A 63 3.97 -10.01 14.92
CA TYR A 63 3.62 -8.77 15.61
C TYR A 63 4.66 -7.68 15.33
N THR A 64 5.95 -8.01 15.40
CA THR A 64 7.02 -7.09 15.04
C THR A 64 6.91 -6.62 13.58
N PHE A 65 6.57 -7.52 12.66
CA PHE A 65 6.36 -7.17 11.25
C PHE A 65 5.18 -6.21 11.05
N LEU A 66 4.05 -6.45 11.71
CA LEU A 66 2.88 -5.58 11.62
C LEU A 66 3.16 -4.19 12.20
N GLU A 67 3.91 -4.11 13.30
CA GLU A 67 4.32 -2.85 13.92
C GLU A 67 5.30 -2.07 13.04
N MET A 68 6.19 -2.75 12.30
CA MET A 68 7.04 -2.13 11.27
C MET A 68 6.24 -1.61 10.07
N LEU A 69 5.13 -2.25 9.71
CA LEU A 69 4.26 -1.78 8.62
C LEU A 69 3.48 -0.53 9.02
N ALA A 70 2.94 -0.51 10.24
CA ALA A 70 2.25 0.63 10.79
C ALA A 70 2.42 0.65 12.32
N PRO A 71 3.00 1.71 12.91
CA PRO A 71 3.24 1.80 14.35
C PRO A 71 1.99 1.66 15.23
N SER A 72 0.80 1.89 14.66
CA SER A 72 -0.49 1.70 15.34
C SER A 72 -0.90 0.23 15.49
N LEU A 73 -0.30 -0.69 14.73
CA LEU A 73 -0.58 -2.13 14.78
C LEU A 73 0.24 -2.82 15.89
N THR A 74 0.12 -2.32 17.12
CA THR A 74 0.81 -2.88 18.28
C THR A 74 0.34 -4.30 18.58
N ARG A 75 1.17 -5.08 19.30
CA ARG A 75 0.82 -6.46 19.71
C ARG A 75 -0.54 -6.55 20.40
N ALA A 76 -0.89 -5.58 21.25
CA ALA A 76 -2.16 -5.54 21.94
C ALA A 76 -3.34 -5.38 20.97
N VAL A 77 -3.26 -4.40 20.06
CA VAL A 77 -4.29 -4.12 19.05
C VAL A 77 -4.51 -5.31 18.12
N VAL A 78 -3.41 -5.93 17.66
CA VAL A 78 -3.48 -7.10 16.77
C VAL A 78 -4.07 -8.32 17.50
N THR A 79 -3.67 -8.55 18.76
CA THR A 79 -4.18 -9.68 19.55
C THR A 79 -5.68 -9.54 19.79
N GLU A 80 -6.15 -8.34 20.14
CA GLU A 80 -7.57 -8.05 20.28
C GLU A 80 -8.33 -8.28 18.96
N ALA A 81 -7.80 -7.78 17.84
CA ALA A 81 -8.42 -7.94 16.52
C ALA A 81 -8.51 -9.42 16.06
N VAL A 82 -7.58 -10.28 16.48
CA VAL A 82 -7.57 -11.71 16.13
C VAL A 82 -8.49 -12.53 17.03
N GLN A 83 -8.68 -12.12 18.28
CA GLN A 83 -9.57 -12.79 19.24
C GLN A 83 -11.03 -12.34 19.13
N GLY A 84 -11.28 -11.12 18.63
CA GLY A 84 -12.61 -10.60 18.38
C GLY A 84 -13.36 -11.34 17.26
N PRO A 85 -14.70 -11.26 17.22
CA PRO A 85 -15.47 -11.77 16.09
C PRO A 85 -15.03 -11.07 14.78
N PRO A 86 -14.98 -11.79 13.64
CA PRO A 86 -14.59 -11.20 12.37
C PRO A 86 -15.51 -10.02 12.03
N LYS A 87 -14.92 -8.89 11.63
CA LYS A 87 -15.62 -7.72 11.07
C LYS A 87 -15.83 -7.87 9.57
#